data_AF-A0A2Z6MWQ6-F1
#
_entry.id   AF-A0A2Z6MWQ6-F1
#
_cell.length_a   1.000
_cell.length_b   1.000
_cell.length_c   1.000
_cell.angle_alpha   90.00
_cell.angle_beta   90.00
_cell.angle_gamma   90.00
#
_symmetry.space_group_name_H-M   'P 1'
#
loop_
_entity.id
_entity.type
_entity.pdbx_description
1 polymer ?
#
loop_
_entity_poly.entity_id
_entity_poly.type
_entity_poly.pdbx_seq_one_letter_code
_entity_poly.pdbx_strand_id
1 'polypeptide(L)'
;MVIAGCPDVEEFDGTHLVFIGAGSDPYEAITNAVKTIEKHLKTFCHRERKKMPDMLNWFGWRTWDAFYTNVTSENVKQGLQSFEEGGIPAKFVIIDDGWQSVSMDPNGIEWKADYAANFANRLTNIKENHKFQKDGKEGHRIEDPAMGLHHITNEIKKEHAIKYAIFPSAGINGVKVDVQNILETLGAEHGGRVKLARKYHQALEALISRNFPDNGIICCMSHNTDGLYSAKRSAVIRASDDFWPRDPASHTIHIASVAYNTIFLGELLCSQIGTCFIDKPGHHDFNLLKKLVLPDGSILRAKLPGRPTKDCLFADPARDGKSLLKIWNMNEYSGVVGVFNCQEAGWCKVGKKNLIHDENPGTVTGIIRAKDIDYLSTVADDKWTGDAVIFSHLSGELVYLPKDVSIPITMKSQEYEVFTVVPTKELPNGVKFAPIGLIKMFNSGGAVKEFSYGSNGSANVSVKCMDVAYSVLIHQLGRS
;
A
#
# COMPACT_ATOMS: atom_id res chain seq x y z
N MET A 1 17.12 -0.16 -12.14
CA MET A 1 16.62 -1.28 -12.96
C MET A 1 15.90 -0.67 -14.14
N VAL A 2 16.33 -0.97 -15.36
CA VAL A 2 15.57 -0.60 -16.56
C VAL A 2 14.78 -1.83 -16.97
N ILE A 3 13.46 -1.72 -16.99
CA ILE A 3 12.60 -2.75 -17.59
C ILE A 3 12.35 -2.27 -19.02
N ALA A 4 12.96 -2.94 -19.98
CA ALA A 4 12.74 -2.67 -21.40
C ALA A 4 12.01 -3.88 -22.01
N GLY A 5 10.79 -3.63 -22.48
CA GLY A 5 10.01 -4.55 -23.31
C GLY A 5 9.11 -3.78 -24.29
N CYS A 6 9.33 -2.46 -24.39
CA CYS A 6 8.66 -1.59 -25.34
C CYS A 6 9.27 -1.81 -26.73
N PRO A 7 8.47 -2.14 -27.76
CA PRO A 7 8.97 -2.32 -29.12
C PRO A 7 9.69 -1.08 -29.68
N ASP A 8 9.36 0.11 -29.18
CA ASP A 8 9.98 1.38 -29.61
C ASP A 8 11.41 1.56 -29.06
N VAL A 9 11.84 0.71 -28.12
CA VAL A 9 13.23 0.69 -27.62
C VAL A 9 14.04 -0.29 -28.46
N GLU A 10 14.60 0.23 -29.55
CA GLU A 10 15.40 -0.57 -30.50
C GLU A 10 16.86 -0.75 -30.06
N GLU A 11 17.40 0.21 -29.30
CA GLU A 11 18.80 0.24 -28.87
C GLU A 11 18.94 0.68 -27.41
N PHE A 12 19.95 0.13 -26.72
CA PHE A 12 20.33 0.55 -25.37
C PHE A 12 21.84 0.77 -25.31
N ASP A 13 22.27 2.02 -25.13
CA ASP A 13 23.66 2.37 -24.84
C ASP A 13 23.85 2.54 -23.34
N GLY A 14 24.36 1.49 -22.69
CA GLY A 14 24.70 1.50 -21.27
C GLY A 14 26.12 1.02 -21.04
N THR A 15 27.00 1.95 -20.67
CA THR A 15 28.42 1.67 -20.42
C THR A 15 28.69 0.88 -19.13
N HIS A 16 27.70 0.70 -18.27
CA HIS A 16 27.84 0.09 -16.94
C HIS A 16 26.61 -0.76 -16.56
N LEU A 17 26.44 -1.90 -17.22
CA LEU A 17 25.42 -2.90 -16.89
C LEU A 17 25.96 -3.89 -15.85
N VAL A 18 25.29 -3.96 -14.69
CA VAL A 18 25.70 -4.88 -13.61
C VAL A 18 25.01 -6.24 -13.72
N PHE A 19 23.76 -6.29 -14.21
CA PHE A 19 22.99 -7.53 -14.38
C PHE A 19 21.86 -7.34 -15.42
N ILE A 20 21.64 -8.35 -16.26
CA ILE A 20 20.51 -8.42 -17.20
C ILE A 20 19.79 -9.76 -16.98
N GLY A 21 18.48 -9.70 -16.84
CA GLY A 21 17.58 -10.86 -16.91
C GLY A 21 16.58 -10.66 -18.06
N ALA A 22 16.24 -11.74 -18.75
CA ALA A 22 15.27 -11.73 -19.84
C ALA A 22 14.25 -12.86 -19.64
N GLY A 23 13.02 -12.61 -20.05
CA GLY A 23 11.91 -13.57 -19.96
C GLY A 23 10.68 -13.05 -20.72
N SER A 24 9.77 -13.95 -21.08
CA SER A 24 8.52 -13.62 -21.75
C SER A 24 7.46 -13.07 -20.80
N ASP A 25 7.54 -13.45 -19.52
CA ASP A 25 6.71 -12.90 -18.47
C ASP A 25 7.47 -11.79 -17.72
N PRO A 26 6.98 -10.53 -17.73
CA PRO A 26 7.68 -9.41 -17.12
C PRO A 26 7.79 -9.55 -15.60
N TYR A 27 6.78 -10.13 -14.93
CA TYR A 27 6.81 -10.27 -13.48
C TYR A 27 7.78 -11.37 -13.05
N GLU A 28 7.76 -12.53 -13.71
CA GLU A 28 8.73 -13.60 -13.46
C GLU A 28 10.16 -13.16 -13.79
N ALA A 29 10.36 -12.42 -14.89
CA ALA A 29 11.67 -11.89 -15.26
C ALA A 29 12.26 -11.02 -14.14
N ILE A 30 11.46 -10.14 -13.55
CA ILE A 30 11.88 -9.26 -12.46
C ILE A 30 12.12 -10.08 -11.17
N THR A 31 11.21 -10.98 -10.81
CA THR A 31 11.38 -11.87 -9.64
C THR A 31 12.67 -12.70 -9.75
N ASN A 32 12.92 -13.31 -10.92
CA ASN A 32 14.11 -14.11 -11.18
C ASN A 32 15.39 -13.27 -11.16
N ALA A 33 15.34 -12.04 -11.69
CA ALA A 33 16.45 -11.10 -11.63
C ALA A 33 16.80 -10.75 -10.17
N VAL A 34 15.82 -10.35 -9.36
CA VAL A 34 16.03 -10.00 -7.95
C VAL A 34 16.55 -11.19 -7.15
N LYS A 35 15.99 -12.40 -7.34
CA LYS A 35 16.48 -13.63 -6.67
C LYS A 35 17.90 -14.00 -7.10
N THR A 36 18.29 -13.73 -8.34
CA THR A 36 19.66 -13.97 -8.82
C THR A 36 20.64 -12.98 -8.19
N ILE A 37 20.28 -11.71 -8.16
CA ILE A 37 21.07 -10.65 -7.50
C ILE A 37 21.18 -10.92 -5.99
N GLU A 38 20.12 -11.40 -5.34
CA GLU A 38 20.13 -11.79 -3.93
C GLU A 38 21.19 -12.88 -3.65
N LYS A 39 21.20 -13.94 -4.47
CA LYS A 39 22.18 -15.04 -4.36
C LYS A 39 23.62 -14.55 -4.53
N HIS A 40 23.83 -13.59 -5.44
CA HIS A 40 25.14 -13.03 -5.73
C HIS A 40 25.62 -12.09 -4.61
N LEU A 41 24.83 -11.05 -4.28
CA LEU A 41 25.22 -10.01 -3.34
C LEU A 41 25.16 -10.46 -1.88
N LYS A 42 24.18 -11.30 -1.50
CA LYS A 42 23.95 -11.80 -0.13
C LYS A 42 23.76 -10.70 0.93
N THR A 43 23.48 -9.46 0.51
CA THR A 43 23.37 -8.27 1.36
C THR A 43 21.93 -7.87 1.66
N PHE A 44 20.96 -8.37 0.92
CA PHE A 44 19.53 -8.21 1.15
C PHE A 44 18.84 -9.58 1.04
N CYS A 45 17.53 -9.61 1.29
CA CYS A 45 16.68 -10.78 1.06
C CYS A 45 15.51 -10.42 0.13
N HIS A 46 15.06 -11.36 -0.69
CA HIS A 46 13.79 -11.23 -1.41
C HIS A 46 12.61 -11.13 -0.43
N ARG A 47 11.54 -10.40 -0.79
CA ARG A 47 10.36 -10.15 0.07
C ARG A 47 9.81 -11.43 0.71
N GLU A 48 9.73 -12.52 -0.05
CA GLU A 48 9.18 -13.81 0.38
C GLU A 48 9.92 -14.43 1.58
N ARG A 49 11.17 -14.05 1.81
CA ARG A 49 11.98 -14.53 2.94
C ARG A 49 11.88 -13.66 4.18
N LYS A 50 11.15 -12.55 4.11
CA LYS A 50 11.02 -11.58 5.19
C LYS A 50 9.73 -11.82 5.97
N LYS A 51 9.80 -11.70 7.29
CA LYS A 51 8.60 -11.73 8.15
C LYS A 51 7.77 -10.47 7.88
N MET A 52 6.55 -10.64 7.39
CA MET A 52 5.59 -9.54 7.30
C MET A 52 5.04 -9.23 8.69
N PRO A 53 4.99 -7.95 9.10
CA PRO A 53 4.39 -7.56 10.37
C PRO A 53 2.86 -7.74 10.33
N ASP A 54 2.27 -8.24 11.41
CA ASP A 54 0.84 -8.48 11.53
C ASP A 54 0.02 -7.19 11.50
N MET A 55 0.63 -6.04 11.83
CA MET A 55 -0.03 -4.72 11.69
C MET A 55 -0.62 -4.48 10.30
N LEU A 56 -0.09 -5.13 9.25
CA LEU A 56 -0.61 -5.02 7.89
C LEU A 56 -1.99 -5.67 7.69
N ASN A 57 -2.43 -6.51 8.61
CA ASN A 57 -3.74 -7.16 8.54
C ASN A 57 -4.86 -6.34 9.20
N TRP A 58 -4.53 -5.16 9.72
CA TRP A 58 -5.45 -4.30 10.43
C TRP A 58 -5.56 -2.93 9.77
N PHE A 59 -6.69 -2.27 9.99
CA PHE A 59 -6.86 -0.87 9.70
C PHE A 59 -6.12 -0.02 10.74
N GLY A 60 -5.37 0.97 10.26
CA GLY A 60 -4.75 1.95 11.13
C GLY A 60 -4.83 3.36 10.60
N TRP A 61 -4.35 4.29 11.41
CA TRP A 61 -4.46 5.73 11.16
C TRP A 61 -3.10 6.42 11.35
N ARG A 62 -2.74 7.31 10.42
CA ARG A 62 -1.52 8.12 10.46
C ARG A 62 -1.92 9.58 10.66
N THR A 63 -1.29 10.26 11.60
CA THR A 63 -1.65 11.64 11.98
C THR A 63 -1.20 12.72 10.99
N TRP A 64 -0.39 12.36 9.99
CA TRP A 64 0.31 13.32 9.11
C TRP A 64 -0.63 14.20 8.28
N ASP A 65 -1.45 13.65 7.39
CA ASP A 65 -2.33 14.51 6.57
C ASP A 65 -3.53 15.06 7.37
N ALA A 66 -3.80 14.49 8.54
CA ALA A 66 -4.82 14.99 9.46
C ALA A 66 -4.38 16.31 10.12
N PHE A 67 -3.13 16.39 10.60
CA PHE A 67 -2.67 17.50 11.45
C PHE A 67 -1.31 18.09 11.08
N TYR A 68 -0.54 17.42 10.23
CA TYR A 68 0.88 17.69 9.98
C TYR A 68 1.63 17.89 11.30
N THR A 69 2.43 18.95 11.39
CA THR A 69 3.19 19.29 12.59
C THR A 69 2.34 19.78 13.76
N ASN A 70 1.03 20.01 13.58
CA ASN A 70 0.13 20.51 14.62
C ASN A 70 -0.50 19.41 15.47
N VAL A 71 -0.14 18.14 15.25
CA VAL A 71 -0.64 17.02 16.04
C VAL A 71 -0.40 17.22 17.55
N THR A 72 -1.40 16.89 18.36
CA THR A 72 -1.37 16.87 19.83
C THR A 72 -1.84 15.53 20.37
N SER A 73 -1.57 15.25 21.64
CA SER A 73 -2.10 14.06 22.33
C SER A 73 -3.63 13.98 22.27
N GLU A 74 -4.31 15.11 22.44
CA GLU A 74 -5.76 15.22 22.38
C GLU A 74 -6.32 14.95 20.98
N ASN A 75 -5.66 15.47 19.94
CA ASN A 75 -6.05 15.18 18.55
C ASN A 75 -6.01 13.69 18.22
N VAL A 76 -5.02 12.97 18.76
CA VAL A 76 -4.91 11.52 18.57
C VAL A 76 -6.09 10.80 19.21
N LYS A 77 -6.44 11.13 20.47
CA LYS A 77 -7.59 10.52 21.18
C LYS A 77 -8.90 10.77 20.44
N GLN A 78 -9.15 12.03 20.06
CA GLN A 78 -10.36 12.41 19.31
C GLN A 78 -10.47 11.68 17.98
N GLY A 79 -9.35 11.46 17.28
CA GLY A 79 -9.37 10.67 16.05
C GLY A 79 -9.68 9.21 16.26
N LEU A 80 -9.05 8.56 17.25
CA LEU A 80 -9.36 7.18 17.59
C LEU A 80 -10.83 7.01 17.99
N GLN A 81 -11.33 7.90 18.85
CA GLN A 81 -12.74 7.95 19.26
C GLN A 81 -13.67 8.10 18.05
N SER A 82 -13.36 9.01 17.11
CA SER A 82 -14.19 9.23 15.92
C SER A 82 -14.32 7.99 15.03
N PHE A 83 -13.25 7.18 14.95
CA PHE A 83 -13.27 5.92 14.19
C PHE A 83 -14.11 4.84 14.88
N GLU A 84 -14.06 4.77 16.21
CA GLU A 84 -14.90 3.87 17.00
C GLU A 84 -16.38 4.23 16.87
N GLU A 85 -16.73 5.51 16.96
CA GLU A 85 -18.10 6.01 16.76
C GLU A 85 -18.63 5.73 15.33
N GLY A 86 -17.75 5.78 14.33
CA GLY A 86 -18.07 5.42 12.96
C GLY A 86 -18.20 3.90 12.70
N GLY A 87 -17.91 3.07 13.70
CA GLY A 87 -17.95 1.61 13.62
C GLY A 87 -16.77 0.99 12.87
N ILE A 88 -15.67 1.72 12.70
CA ILE A 88 -14.45 1.28 12.00
C ILE A 88 -13.24 1.53 12.92
N PRO A 89 -13.10 0.77 14.02
CA PRO A 89 -12.08 1.05 15.02
C PRO A 89 -10.67 0.85 14.44
N ALA A 90 -9.82 1.88 14.52
CA ALA A 90 -8.40 1.76 14.25
C ALA A 90 -7.75 0.78 15.22
N LYS A 91 -6.94 -0.14 14.70
CA LYS A 91 -6.17 -1.11 15.50
C LYS A 91 -4.69 -0.78 15.56
N PHE A 92 -4.25 0.20 14.77
CA PHE A 92 -2.96 0.82 15.01
C PHE A 92 -2.96 2.30 14.70
N VAL A 93 -2.04 3.02 15.34
CA VAL A 93 -1.81 4.44 15.09
C VAL A 93 -0.34 4.72 14.83
N ILE A 94 -0.07 5.58 13.86
CA ILE A 94 1.23 6.18 13.58
C ILE A 94 1.14 7.64 13.95
N ILE A 95 1.81 8.01 15.04
CA ILE A 95 2.01 9.41 15.38
C ILE A 95 3.22 9.88 14.58
N ASP A 96 2.93 10.58 13.49
CA ASP A 96 3.93 11.12 12.56
C ASP A 96 4.53 12.43 13.08
N ASP A 97 5.38 13.09 12.29
CA ASP A 97 6.15 14.25 12.73
C ASP A 97 5.30 15.38 13.34
N GLY A 98 5.90 16.10 14.30
CA GLY A 98 5.25 17.18 15.06
C GLY A 98 5.21 16.94 16.56
N TRP A 99 5.54 15.73 17.02
CA TRP A 99 5.70 15.41 18.44
C TRP A 99 7.08 15.76 18.98
N GLN A 100 8.10 15.88 18.11
CA GLN A 100 9.48 16.13 18.49
C GLN A 100 9.67 17.54 19.05
N SER A 101 10.70 17.73 19.87
CA SER A 101 11.16 19.08 20.21
C SER A 101 12.07 19.63 19.12
N VAL A 102 11.58 20.71 18.51
CA VAL A 102 12.25 21.43 17.44
C VAL A 102 12.31 22.92 17.77
N SER A 103 13.32 23.62 17.26
CA SER A 103 13.40 25.07 17.34
C SER A 103 13.98 25.66 16.06
N MET A 104 13.63 26.91 15.76
CA MET A 104 14.32 27.64 14.71
C MET A 104 15.74 28.01 15.17
N ASP A 105 16.67 28.11 14.23
CA ASP A 105 17.97 28.73 14.51
C ASP A 105 17.81 30.23 14.77
N PRO A 106 18.70 30.87 15.55
CA PRO A 106 18.59 32.30 15.86
C PRO A 106 18.52 33.22 14.64
N ASN A 107 19.16 32.82 13.53
CA ASN A 107 19.15 33.54 12.25
C ASN A 107 18.21 32.88 11.22
N GLY A 108 17.41 31.91 11.64
CA GLY A 108 16.45 31.23 10.77
C GLY A 108 15.33 32.17 10.37
N ILE A 109 14.86 32.03 9.13
CA ILE A 109 13.69 32.73 8.63
C ILE A 109 12.58 31.70 8.50
N GLU A 110 11.44 31.99 9.10
CA GLU A 110 10.27 31.13 8.97
C GLU A 110 9.82 31.10 7.51
N TRP A 111 9.68 29.89 6.97
CA TRP A 111 9.05 29.67 5.68
C TRP A 111 7.76 28.89 5.88
N LYS A 112 6.63 29.51 5.53
CA LYS A 112 5.31 28.86 5.50
C LYS A 112 4.92 28.62 4.06
N ALA A 113 4.70 27.36 3.72
CA ALA A 113 4.04 26.98 2.49
C ALA A 113 2.65 26.43 2.80
N ASP A 114 1.68 26.82 1.99
CA ASP A 114 0.35 26.24 2.03
C ASP A 114 0.43 24.76 1.66
N TYR A 115 -0.31 23.92 2.38
CA TYR A 115 -0.40 22.47 2.14
C TYR A 115 0.94 21.73 2.19
N ALA A 116 1.90 22.21 2.97
CA ALA A 116 3.19 21.56 3.17
C ALA A 116 3.56 21.47 4.65
N ALA A 117 4.51 20.61 4.95
CA ALA A 117 5.13 20.57 6.26
C ALA A 117 6.18 21.68 6.40
N ASN A 118 5.98 22.57 7.37
CA ASN A 118 6.82 23.74 7.59
C ASN A 118 8.02 23.38 8.48
N PHE A 119 9.06 22.81 7.87
CA PHE A 119 10.25 22.29 8.56
C PHE A 119 11.41 23.30 8.69
N ALA A 120 11.13 24.58 8.95
CA ALA A 120 12.20 25.57 9.19
C ALA A 120 12.95 25.35 10.53
N ASN A 121 12.57 24.34 11.31
CA ASN A 121 13.08 24.07 12.65
C ASN A 121 14.03 22.87 12.67
N ARG A 122 15.10 22.96 13.45
CA ARG A 122 16.02 21.86 13.73
C ARG A 122 15.54 21.04 14.93
N LEU A 123 15.85 19.74 14.93
CA LEU A 123 15.66 18.88 16.10
C LEU A 123 16.56 19.37 17.25
N THR A 124 15.96 19.76 18.37
CA THR A 124 16.71 20.17 19.59
C THR A 124 16.75 19.08 20.64
N ASN A 125 15.80 18.14 20.59
CA ASN A 125 15.79 16.99 21.48
C ASN A 125 15.04 15.82 20.81
N ILE A 126 15.52 14.59 21.04
CA ILE A 126 14.87 13.35 20.59
C ILE A 126 13.61 13.00 21.40
N LYS A 127 13.40 13.66 22.53
CA LYS A 127 12.20 13.53 23.37
C LYS A 127 11.06 14.41 22.87
N GLU A 128 9.85 14.04 23.27
CA GLU A 128 8.63 14.77 22.94
C GLU A 128 8.61 16.22 23.38
N ASN A 129 7.84 17.03 22.67
CA ASN A 129 7.51 18.40 23.05
C ASN A 129 6.29 18.45 23.99
N HIS A 130 5.97 19.66 24.45
CA HIS A 130 4.89 19.92 25.40
C HIS A 130 3.51 19.39 24.96
N LYS A 131 3.24 19.23 23.65
CA LYS A 131 1.95 18.73 23.14
C LYS A 131 1.69 17.26 23.45
N PHE A 132 2.73 16.52 23.83
CA PHE A 132 2.67 15.11 24.20
C PHE A 132 3.15 14.85 25.63
N GLN A 133 3.41 15.91 26.39
CA GLN A 133 3.60 15.80 27.83
C GLN A 133 2.26 15.99 28.54
N LYS A 134 1.99 15.17 29.54
CA LYS A 134 0.85 15.34 30.43
C LYS A 134 0.97 16.70 31.11
N ASP A 135 -0.08 17.52 30.97
CA ASP A 135 -0.11 18.91 31.43
C ASP A 135 1.04 19.78 30.89
N GLY A 136 1.54 19.44 29.69
CA GLY A 136 2.69 20.09 29.07
C GLY A 136 2.42 21.57 28.77
N LYS A 137 3.45 22.41 28.97
CA LYS A 137 3.41 23.86 28.72
C LYS A 137 4.51 24.24 27.74
N GLU A 138 4.19 25.11 26.79
CA GLU A 138 5.18 25.60 25.84
C GLU A 138 6.38 26.24 26.56
N GLY A 139 7.59 26.03 26.04
CA GLY A 139 8.84 26.45 26.65
C GLY A 139 9.29 25.68 27.90
N HIS A 140 8.46 24.76 28.41
CA HIS A 140 8.77 23.97 29.61
C HIS A 140 8.81 22.48 29.28
N ARG A 141 9.74 21.75 29.91
CA ARG A 141 9.87 20.29 29.77
C ARG A 141 9.85 19.62 31.13
N ILE A 142 9.03 18.59 31.25
CA ILE A 142 9.06 17.65 32.36
C ILE A 142 9.97 16.48 31.98
N GLU A 143 10.94 16.13 32.82
CA GLU A 143 11.92 15.06 32.51
C GLU A 143 11.44 13.65 32.86
N ASP A 144 10.30 13.54 33.56
CA ASP A 144 9.68 12.25 33.91
C ASP A 144 9.14 11.53 32.66
N PRO A 145 9.71 10.37 32.27
CA PRO A 145 9.24 9.60 31.11
C PRO A 145 7.78 9.16 31.22
N ALA A 146 7.26 8.98 32.44
CA ALA A 146 5.87 8.60 32.68
C ALA A 146 4.90 9.72 32.29
N MET A 147 5.38 10.97 32.25
CA MET A 147 4.61 12.14 31.84
C MET A 147 4.77 12.47 30.36
N GLY A 148 5.66 11.80 29.63
CA GLY A 148 5.85 11.98 28.19
C GLY A 148 4.96 11.07 27.34
N LEU A 149 5.52 10.61 26.22
CA LEU A 149 4.82 9.74 25.26
C LEU A 149 4.32 8.41 25.83
N HIS A 150 4.91 7.96 26.95
CA HIS A 150 4.46 6.76 27.63
C HIS A 150 3.04 6.93 28.17
N HIS A 151 2.69 8.13 28.65
CA HIS A 151 1.35 8.44 29.14
C HIS A 151 0.29 8.22 28.07
N ILE A 152 0.44 8.86 26.91
CA ILE A 152 -0.52 8.72 25.80
C ILE A 152 -0.57 7.29 25.30
N THR A 153 0.57 6.59 25.19
CA THR A 153 0.60 5.21 24.72
C THR A 153 -0.20 4.29 25.64
N ASN A 154 -0.09 4.47 26.96
CA ASN A 154 -0.86 3.71 27.93
C ASN A 154 -2.35 4.06 27.88
N GLU A 155 -2.67 5.33 27.73
CA GLU A 155 -4.05 5.83 27.68
C GLU A 155 -4.78 5.29 26.44
N ILE A 156 -4.22 5.46 25.24
CA ILE A 156 -4.85 4.97 24.01
C ILE A 156 -4.99 3.45 23.98
N LYS A 157 -4.07 2.71 24.61
CA LYS A 157 -4.15 1.24 24.70
C LYS A 157 -5.17 0.75 25.72
N LYS A 158 -5.45 1.58 26.73
CA LYS A 158 -6.44 1.28 27.76
C LYS A 158 -7.85 1.63 27.30
N GLU A 159 -7.99 2.77 26.61
CA GLU A 159 -9.28 3.34 26.22
C GLU A 159 -9.75 2.80 24.87
N HIS A 160 -8.82 2.56 23.94
CA HIS A 160 -9.13 2.06 22.61
C HIS A 160 -8.55 0.66 22.41
N ALA A 161 -9.19 -0.15 21.58
CA ALA A 161 -8.76 -1.51 21.26
C ALA A 161 -7.54 -1.54 20.29
N ILE A 162 -6.53 -0.72 20.55
CA ILE A 162 -5.31 -0.55 19.75
C ILE A 162 -4.36 -1.74 19.98
N LYS A 163 -4.00 -2.41 18.89
CA LYS A 163 -3.05 -3.52 18.86
C LYS A 163 -1.60 -3.04 18.70
N TYR A 164 -1.39 -2.03 17.84
CA TYR A 164 -0.05 -1.54 17.52
C TYR A 164 0.05 -0.01 17.65
N ALA A 165 1.09 0.49 18.31
CA ALA A 165 1.45 1.91 18.30
C ALA A 165 2.83 2.07 17.64
N ILE A 166 2.94 2.91 16.60
CA ILE A 166 4.18 3.11 15.84
C ILE A 166 4.75 4.49 16.18
N PHE A 167 5.75 4.51 17.06
CA PHE A 167 6.29 5.73 17.68
C PHE A 167 7.59 5.40 18.45
N PRO A 168 8.56 6.29 18.75
CA PRO A 168 9.72 5.99 19.62
C PRO A 168 9.50 6.22 21.14
N SER A 169 8.77 5.34 21.84
CA SER A 169 8.65 5.35 23.32
C SER A 169 8.47 3.95 23.93
N ALA A 170 8.44 3.84 25.27
CA ALA A 170 8.16 2.60 25.96
C ALA A 170 6.71 2.14 25.72
N GLY A 171 6.51 0.88 25.33
CA GLY A 171 5.20 0.31 25.05
C GLY A 171 4.75 0.35 23.59
N ILE A 172 5.60 0.80 22.66
CA ILE A 172 5.35 0.83 21.21
C ILE A 172 5.54 -0.55 20.58
N ASN A 173 5.01 -0.73 19.37
CA ASN A 173 5.09 -1.98 18.62
C ASN A 173 5.90 -1.86 17.32
N GLY A 174 6.29 -0.64 16.94
CA GLY A 174 7.13 -0.42 15.77
C GLY A 174 7.53 1.05 15.58
N VAL A 175 8.26 1.31 14.49
CA VAL A 175 8.70 2.67 14.10
C VAL A 175 8.53 2.92 12.60
N LYS A 176 8.18 4.15 12.22
CA LYS A 176 8.33 4.67 10.86
C LYS A 176 9.61 5.48 10.81
N VAL A 177 10.52 5.14 9.91
CA VAL A 177 11.84 5.77 9.81
C VAL A 177 11.94 6.49 8.49
N ASP A 178 11.80 7.81 8.54
CA ASP A 178 11.91 8.72 7.40
C ASP A 178 13.36 9.09 7.05
N VAL A 179 13.51 9.78 5.92
CA VAL A 179 14.75 10.41 5.43
C VAL A 179 15.92 9.43 5.22
N GLN A 180 15.66 8.14 4.99
CA GLN A 180 16.74 7.14 4.85
C GLN A 180 17.63 7.39 3.61
N ASN A 181 17.07 7.97 2.54
CA ASN A 181 17.80 8.32 1.31
C ASN A 181 18.83 9.42 1.51
N ILE A 182 18.81 10.18 2.61
CA ILE A 182 19.82 11.24 2.85
C ILE A 182 21.25 10.68 2.87
N LEU A 183 21.41 9.41 3.21
CA LEU A 183 22.72 8.74 3.22
C LEU A 183 23.40 8.74 1.85
N GLU A 184 22.65 8.78 0.75
CA GLU A 184 23.23 8.93 -0.60
C GLU A 184 23.93 10.28 -0.75
N THR A 185 23.34 11.34 -0.20
CA THR A 185 23.89 12.70 -0.27
C THR A 185 25.16 12.85 0.57
N LEU A 186 25.23 12.19 1.74
CA LEU A 186 26.40 12.25 2.62
C LEU A 186 27.65 11.59 2.01
N GLY A 187 27.46 10.58 1.16
CA GLY A 187 28.54 9.91 0.44
C GLY A 187 28.81 10.47 -0.96
N ALA A 188 28.01 11.45 -1.41
CA ALA A 188 28.23 12.12 -2.68
C ALA A 188 29.60 12.83 -2.64
N GLU A 189 30.36 12.73 -3.73
CA GLU A 189 31.73 13.28 -3.88
C GLU A 189 32.83 12.64 -3.01
N HIS A 190 32.48 11.95 -1.93
CA HIS A 190 33.45 11.38 -0.97
C HIS A 190 33.61 9.85 -1.08
N GLY A 191 32.72 9.18 -1.82
CA GLY A 191 32.68 7.72 -1.92
C GLY A 191 32.17 7.04 -0.65
N GLY A 192 32.21 5.71 -0.60
CA GLY A 192 31.82 4.95 0.60
C GLY A 192 30.30 4.86 0.88
N ARG A 193 29.45 5.52 0.08
CA ARG A 193 27.97 5.52 0.24
C ARG A 193 27.37 4.13 0.46
N VAL A 194 27.78 3.13 -0.33
CA VAL A 194 27.29 1.74 -0.23
C VAL A 194 27.66 1.12 1.12
N LYS A 195 28.88 1.38 1.62
CA LYS A 195 29.35 0.86 2.91
C LYS A 195 28.62 1.55 4.06
N LEU A 196 28.37 2.86 3.95
CA LEU A 196 27.60 3.63 4.94
C LEU A 196 26.15 3.14 5.02
N ALA A 197 25.45 3.06 3.88
CA ALA A 197 24.09 2.56 3.79
C ALA A 197 23.99 1.14 4.37
N ARG A 198 24.93 0.25 4.02
CA ARG A 198 24.97 -1.11 4.56
C ARG A 198 25.12 -1.14 6.07
N LYS A 199 26.04 -0.36 6.64
CA LYS A 199 26.21 -0.28 8.10
C LYS A 199 24.98 0.30 8.79
N TYR A 200 24.38 1.33 8.22
CA TYR A 200 23.14 1.93 8.72
C TYR A 200 22.00 0.91 8.77
N HIS A 201 21.73 0.21 7.65
CA HIS A 201 20.67 -0.80 7.60
C HIS A 201 20.94 -1.99 8.52
N GLN A 202 22.19 -2.43 8.67
CA GLN A 202 22.55 -3.48 9.63
C GLN A 202 22.24 -3.06 11.07
N ALA A 203 22.62 -1.84 11.46
CA ALA A 203 22.35 -1.31 12.79
C ALA A 203 20.85 -1.10 13.03
N LEU A 204 20.15 -0.55 12.04
CA LEU A 204 18.70 -0.36 12.08
C LEU A 204 17.97 -1.69 12.24
N GLU A 205 18.22 -2.67 11.37
CA GLU A 205 17.55 -3.97 11.44
C GLU A 205 17.90 -4.76 12.72
N ALA A 206 19.12 -4.61 13.25
CA ALA A 206 19.49 -5.16 14.55
C ALA A 206 18.66 -4.52 15.69
N LEU A 207 18.47 -3.20 15.65
CA LEU A 207 17.62 -2.48 16.60
C LEU A 207 16.16 -2.92 16.47
N ILE A 208 15.61 -3.00 15.26
CA ILE A 208 14.23 -3.46 15.03
C ILE A 208 14.06 -4.89 15.55
N SER A 209 14.98 -5.79 15.23
CA SER A 209 14.88 -7.19 15.67
C SER A 209 14.95 -7.34 17.19
N ARG A 210 15.70 -6.47 17.87
CA ARG A 210 15.82 -6.49 19.33
C ARG A 210 14.57 -5.98 20.03
N ASN A 211 13.90 -4.97 19.47
CA ASN A 211 12.80 -4.28 20.16
C ASN A 211 11.41 -4.66 19.63
N PHE A 212 11.30 -5.09 18.37
CA PHE A 212 10.04 -5.37 17.68
C PHE A 212 10.08 -6.78 17.08
N PRO A 213 9.71 -7.82 17.84
CA PRO A 213 9.74 -9.21 17.37
C PRO A 213 8.81 -9.45 16.17
N ASP A 214 7.86 -8.55 15.94
CA ASP A 214 6.96 -8.59 14.79
C ASP A 214 7.46 -7.83 13.56
N ASN A 215 8.73 -7.42 13.53
CA ASN A 215 9.30 -6.66 12.40
C ASN A 215 8.54 -5.33 12.16
N GLY A 216 8.16 -4.65 13.24
CA GLY A 216 7.44 -3.37 13.23
C GLY A 216 8.33 -2.22 12.76
N ILE A 217 8.68 -2.20 11.48
CA ILE A 217 9.35 -1.08 10.83
C ILE A 217 8.67 -0.74 9.52
N ILE A 218 8.54 0.56 9.27
CA ILE A 218 8.12 1.12 8.00
C ILE A 218 9.27 1.96 7.47
N CYS A 219 9.90 1.50 6.39
CA CYS A 219 10.97 2.22 5.72
C CYS A 219 10.40 3.33 4.84
N CYS A 220 10.86 4.56 5.05
CA CYS A 220 10.24 5.72 4.45
C CYS A 220 11.30 6.66 3.88
N MET A 221 11.01 7.30 2.74
CA MET A 221 12.00 8.00 1.92
C MET A 221 13.25 7.14 1.67
N SER A 222 13.07 5.86 1.34
CA SER A 222 14.12 4.83 1.36
C SER A 222 14.27 4.08 0.02
N HIS A 223 14.01 4.76 -1.10
CA HIS A 223 13.99 4.15 -2.45
C HIS A 223 15.36 4.00 -3.09
N ASN A 224 16.43 4.42 -2.41
CA ASN A 224 17.77 4.29 -2.93
C ASN A 224 18.21 2.83 -3.08
N THR A 225 18.96 2.54 -4.14
CA THR A 225 19.42 1.17 -4.43
C THR A 225 20.40 0.63 -3.39
N ASP A 226 21.21 1.49 -2.76
CA ASP A 226 22.19 1.08 -1.74
C ASP A 226 21.50 0.49 -0.50
N GLY A 227 20.39 1.10 -0.09
CA GLY A 227 19.56 0.70 1.03
C GLY A 227 18.68 -0.48 0.70
N LEU A 228 18.03 -0.46 -0.47
CA LEU A 228 17.22 -1.58 -0.96
C LEU A 228 18.02 -2.89 -1.03
N TYR A 229 19.25 -2.85 -1.57
CA TYR A 229 20.16 -4.00 -1.59
C TYR A 229 20.93 -4.25 -0.28
N SER A 230 20.56 -3.56 0.79
CA SER A 230 21.05 -3.82 2.16
C SER A 230 19.96 -4.28 3.12
N ALA A 231 18.69 -4.36 2.70
CA ALA A 231 17.55 -4.71 3.55
C ALA A 231 17.33 -6.24 3.64
N LYS A 232 17.81 -6.88 4.71
CA LYS A 232 17.63 -8.33 4.94
C LYS A 232 16.33 -8.68 5.65
N ARG A 233 15.86 -7.81 6.53
CA ARG A 233 14.72 -8.06 7.43
C ARG A 233 13.59 -7.07 7.23
N SER A 234 13.89 -5.79 7.02
CA SER A 234 12.86 -4.76 6.81
C SER A 234 11.94 -5.16 5.66
N ALA A 235 10.65 -5.24 5.96
CA ALA A 235 9.64 -5.84 5.09
C ALA A 235 8.62 -4.85 4.53
N VAL A 236 8.53 -3.63 5.09
CA VAL A 236 7.53 -2.63 4.70
C VAL A 236 8.21 -1.35 4.26
N ILE A 237 7.73 -0.76 3.16
CA ILE A 237 8.23 0.48 2.59
C ILE A 237 7.07 1.39 2.18
N ARG A 238 7.21 2.72 2.30
CA ARG A 238 6.36 3.66 1.58
C ARG A 238 6.73 3.60 0.10
N ALA A 239 5.79 3.37 -0.81
CA ALA A 239 6.11 3.11 -2.23
C ALA A 239 6.20 4.36 -3.13
N SER A 240 5.97 5.56 -2.60
CA SER A 240 5.99 6.82 -3.35
C SER A 240 6.43 8.00 -2.47
N ASP A 241 6.48 9.18 -3.08
CA ASP A 241 6.42 10.45 -2.35
C ASP A 241 5.09 10.62 -1.62
N ASP A 242 5.02 11.64 -0.77
CA ASP A 242 3.84 11.94 0.04
C ASP A 242 2.61 12.18 -0.85
N PHE A 243 1.47 11.68 -0.38
CA PHE A 243 0.17 12.04 -0.92
C PHE A 243 -0.25 13.38 -0.31
N TRP A 244 -0.77 14.29 -1.13
CA TRP A 244 -1.21 15.61 -0.68
C TRP A 244 -2.70 15.75 -0.94
N PRO A 245 -3.59 15.33 -0.01
CA PRO A 245 -5.03 15.24 -0.28
C PRO A 245 -5.66 16.59 -0.68
N ARG A 246 -5.03 17.70 -0.31
CA ARG A 246 -5.49 19.07 -0.62
C ARG A 246 -4.87 19.65 -1.90
N ASP A 247 -3.96 18.93 -2.54
CA ASP A 247 -3.39 19.26 -3.84
C ASP A 247 -3.94 18.27 -4.90
N PRO A 248 -4.93 18.68 -5.70
CA PRO A 248 -5.51 17.84 -6.74
C PRO A 248 -4.46 17.27 -7.71
N ALA A 249 -3.39 18.03 -8.01
CA ALA A 249 -2.32 17.60 -8.91
C ALA A 249 -1.58 16.34 -8.40
N SER A 250 -1.67 16.05 -7.09
CA SER A 250 -1.03 14.89 -6.49
C SER A 250 -1.85 13.59 -6.60
N HIS A 251 -3.16 13.67 -6.87
CA HIS A 251 -4.06 12.53 -6.70
C HIS A 251 -3.80 11.40 -7.69
N THR A 252 -3.93 11.70 -8.98
CA THR A 252 -3.80 10.70 -10.05
C THR A 252 -2.37 10.17 -10.16
N ILE A 253 -1.38 11.07 -10.06
CA ILE A 253 0.04 10.71 -10.14
C ILE A 253 0.51 9.88 -8.94
N HIS A 254 -0.09 10.06 -7.76
CA HIS A 254 0.24 9.23 -6.60
C HIS A 254 -0.15 7.76 -6.85
N ILE A 255 -1.38 7.50 -7.29
CA ILE A 255 -1.85 6.14 -7.60
C ILE A 255 -0.95 5.48 -8.65
N ALA A 256 -0.66 6.21 -9.75
CA ALA A 256 0.24 5.72 -10.78
C ALA A 256 1.64 5.43 -10.22
N SER A 257 2.26 6.38 -9.52
CA SER A 257 3.60 6.22 -8.95
C SER A 257 3.69 5.01 -8.02
N VAL A 258 2.71 4.83 -7.14
CA VAL A 258 2.65 3.68 -6.23
C VAL A 258 2.55 2.36 -7.00
N ALA A 259 1.70 2.29 -8.01
CA ALA A 259 1.51 1.09 -8.82
C ALA A 259 2.81 0.70 -9.54
N TYR A 260 3.41 1.63 -10.29
CA TYR A 260 4.64 1.35 -11.05
C TYR A 260 5.85 1.08 -10.14
N ASN A 261 6.03 1.83 -9.06
CA ASN A 261 7.13 1.59 -8.13
C ASN A 261 7.03 0.20 -7.48
N THR A 262 5.80 -0.29 -7.26
CA THR A 262 5.56 -1.60 -6.65
C THR A 262 6.01 -2.76 -7.55
N ILE A 263 6.18 -2.56 -8.86
CA ILE A 263 6.77 -3.57 -9.75
C ILE A 263 8.17 -3.98 -9.26
N PHE A 264 8.99 -3.01 -8.87
CA PHE A 264 10.35 -3.27 -8.38
C PHE A 264 10.39 -3.42 -6.86
N LEU A 265 9.82 -2.45 -6.14
CA LEU A 265 9.84 -2.44 -4.68
C LEU A 265 9.16 -3.67 -4.11
N GLY A 266 8.10 -4.16 -4.78
CA GLY A 266 7.38 -5.37 -4.41
C GLY A 266 8.30 -6.58 -4.25
N GLU A 267 9.32 -6.76 -5.08
CA GLU A 267 10.22 -7.92 -4.95
C GLU A 267 11.11 -7.86 -3.69
N LEU A 268 11.23 -6.69 -3.09
CA LEU A 268 12.11 -6.43 -1.96
C LEU A 268 11.33 -6.21 -0.65
N LEU A 269 10.25 -5.43 -0.69
CA LEU A 269 9.42 -5.02 0.45
C LEU A 269 7.95 -4.89 0.04
N CYS A 270 7.03 -4.97 1.00
CA CYS A 270 5.60 -4.68 0.81
C CYS A 270 5.33 -3.17 0.92
N SER A 271 4.46 -2.64 0.05
CA SER A 271 3.99 -1.25 0.16
C SER A 271 3.06 -1.08 1.37
N GLN A 272 3.21 0.01 2.12
CA GLN A 272 2.37 0.36 3.27
C GLN A 272 0.99 0.94 2.90
N ILE A 273 0.84 1.51 1.71
CA ILE A 273 -0.20 2.54 1.43
C ILE A 273 -1.64 2.00 1.58
N GLY A 274 -1.86 0.68 1.51
CA GLY A 274 -3.18 0.07 1.65
C GLY A 274 -3.70 -0.14 3.09
N THR A 275 -2.93 0.14 4.15
CA THR A 275 -3.32 -0.22 5.54
C THR A 275 -3.52 0.95 6.48
N CYS A 276 -3.23 2.18 6.04
CA CYS A 276 -3.19 3.35 6.90
C CYS A 276 -3.93 4.55 6.28
N PHE A 277 -4.97 5.02 6.95
CA PHE A 277 -5.78 6.16 6.52
C PHE A 277 -5.29 7.44 7.19
N ILE A 278 -5.58 8.59 6.57
CA ILE A 278 -4.90 9.84 6.91
C ILE A 278 -5.86 11.03 7.09
N ASP A 279 -7.18 10.78 7.06
CA ASP A 279 -8.17 11.84 7.24
C ASP A 279 -8.21 12.37 8.68
N LYS A 280 -8.65 13.63 8.79
CA LYS A 280 -8.90 14.30 10.07
C LYS A 280 -10.31 13.95 10.61
N PRO A 281 -10.50 13.96 11.95
CA PRO A 281 -11.80 13.80 12.56
C PRO A 281 -12.85 14.75 11.96
N GLY A 282 -14.05 14.24 11.70
CA GLY A 282 -15.15 14.97 11.06
C GLY A 282 -15.12 14.98 9.52
N HIS A 283 -14.08 14.42 8.89
CA HIS A 283 -13.97 14.34 7.42
C HIS A 283 -13.92 12.90 6.87
N HIS A 284 -14.05 11.90 7.75
CA HIS A 284 -14.00 10.49 7.36
C HIS A 284 -15.21 10.12 6.49
N ASP A 285 -14.97 9.45 5.36
CA ASP A 285 -16.02 8.75 4.62
C ASP A 285 -16.20 7.34 5.17
N PHE A 286 -17.08 7.17 6.16
CA PHE A 286 -17.35 5.87 6.75
C PHE A 286 -18.04 4.88 5.79
N ASN A 287 -18.73 5.36 4.75
CA ASN A 287 -19.32 4.46 3.76
C ASN A 287 -18.22 3.83 2.91
N LEU A 288 -17.22 4.62 2.52
CA LEU A 288 -16.01 4.13 1.85
C LEU A 288 -15.19 3.22 2.77
N LEU A 289 -14.96 3.62 4.02
CA LEU A 289 -14.20 2.81 4.99
C LEU A 289 -14.83 1.43 5.23
N LYS A 290 -16.17 1.34 5.29
CA LYS A 290 -16.91 0.06 5.40
C LYS A 290 -16.74 -0.86 4.19
N LYS A 291 -16.29 -0.35 3.04
CA LYS A 291 -15.90 -1.16 1.88
C LYS A 291 -14.48 -1.72 1.98
N LEU A 292 -13.66 -1.22 2.90
CA LEU A 292 -12.22 -1.53 3.04
C LEU A 292 -11.90 -2.27 4.34
N VAL A 293 -12.66 -2.00 5.40
CA VAL A 293 -12.37 -2.45 6.77
C VAL A 293 -13.56 -3.22 7.32
N LEU A 294 -13.27 -4.36 7.95
CA LEU A 294 -14.26 -5.17 8.67
C LEU A 294 -14.63 -4.53 10.01
N PRO A 295 -15.80 -4.85 10.60
CA PRO A 295 -16.25 -4.24 11.87
C PRO A 295 -15.28 -4.46 13.04
N ASP A 296 -14.50 -5.54 13.00
CA ASP A 296 -13.47 -5.83 14.01
C ASP A 296 -12.15 -5.07 13.77
N GLY A 297 -12.07 -4.23 12.73
CA GLY A 297 -10.89 -3.46 12.33
C GLY A 297 -9.87 -4.24 11.52
N SER A 298 -10.11 -5.52 11.19
CA SER A 298 -9.27 -6.26 10.24
C SER A 298 -9.56 -5.83 8.79
N ILE A 299 -8.64 -6.13 7.87
CA ILE A 299 -8.82 -5.83 6.45
C ILE A 299 -8.75 -7.10 5.59
N LEU A 300 -9.45 -7.08 4.46
CA LEU A 300 -9.33 -8.11 3.43
C LEU A 300 -8.09 -7.83 2.57
N ARG A 301 -6.90 -8.06 3.14
CA ARG A 301 -5.63 -7.84 2.45
C ARG A 301 -5.41 -8.90 1.36
N ALA A 302 -5.10 -8.45 0.15
CA ALA A 302 -4.68 -9.31 -0.94
C ALA A 302 -3.23 -9.84 -0.73
N LYS A 303 -2.87 -10.94 -1.39
CA LYS A 303 -1.64 -11.70 -1.14
C LYS A 303 -0.37 -11.02 -1.62
N LEU A 304 -0.44 -10.32 -2.75
CA LEU A 304 0.71 -9.73 -3.40
C LEU A 304 0.71 -8.21 -3.16
N PRO A 305 1.82 -7.52 -3.47
CA PRO A 305 1.76 -6.10 -3.74
C PRO A 305 0.96 -5.85 -5.03
N GLY A 306 0.17 -4.76 -5.08
CA GLY A 306 -0.58 -4.41 -6.29
C GLY A 306 0.36 -4.07 -7.44
N ARG A 307 0.09 -4.60 -8.63
CA ARG A 307 0.93 -4.40 -9.82
C ARG A 307 0.10 -3.88 -10.99
N PRO A 308 0.62 -2.97 -11.83
CA PRO A 308 -0.03 -2.61 -13.07
C PRO A 308 -0.23 -3.86 -13.92
N THR A 309 -1.35 -4.00 -14.64
CA THR A 309 -1.56 -5.09 -15.59
C THR A 309 -0.56 -5.00 -16.74
N LYS A 310 -0.36 -6.11 -17.46
CA LYS A 310 0.64 -6.21 -18.55
C LYS A 310 0.47 -5.12 -19.62
N ASP A 311 -0.77 -4.79 -19.97
CA ASP A 311 -1.09 -3.74 -20.95
C ASP A 311 -0.86 -2.32 -20.43
N CYS A 312 -0.69 -2.13 -19.12
CA CYS A 312 -0.30 -0.85 -18.55
C CYS A 312 1.23 -0.68 -18.45
N LEU A 313 2.04 -1.74 -18.41
CA LEU A 313 3.47 -1.66 -18.01
C LEU A 313 4.32 -0.61 -18.74
N PHE A 314 3.98 -0.30 -19.99
CA PHE A 314 4.67 0.68 -20.83
C PHE A 314 3.77 1.83 -21.28
N ALA A 315 2.61 2.00 -20.65
CA ALA A 315 1.69 3.10 -20.90
C ALA A 315 1.99 4.28 -19.96
N ASP A 316 1.55 5.47 -20.36
CA ASP A 316 1.56 6.64 -19.49
C ASP A 316 0.12 7.01 -19.12
N PRO A 317 -0.49 6.32 -18.13
CA PRO A 317 -1.90 6.49 -17.80
C PRO A 317 -2.24 7.86 -17.20
N ALA A 318 -1.23 8.72 -17.00
CA ALA A 318 -1.41 10.06 -16.47
C ALA A 318 -1.46 11.14 -17.56
N ARG A 319 -0.99 10.84 -18.79
CA ARG A 319 -0.74 11.84 -19.84
C ARG A 319 -1.07 11.42 -21.26
N ASP A 320 -1.20 10.13 -21.55
CA ASP A 320 -1.33 9.66 -22.93
C ASP A 320 -2.74 9.85 -23.55
N GLY A 321 -3.71 10.29 -22.76
CA GLY A 321 -5.08 10.55 -23.17
C GLY A 321 -5.89 9.32 -23.58
N LYS A 322 -5.37 8.09 -23.39
CA LYS A 322 -5.97 6.86 -23.94
C LYS A 322 -5.89 5.65 -23.02
N SER A 323 -5.04 5.65 -22.02
CA SER A 323 -4.84 4.50 -21.14
C SER A 323 -5.52 4.68 -19.80
N LEU A 324 -6.27 3.66 -19.38
CA LEU A 324 -6.68 3.47 -17.99
C LEU A 324 -5.55 2.75 -17.25
N LEU A 325 -5.27 3.16 -16.01
CA LEU A 325 -4.40 2.40 -15.13
C LEU A 325 -5.19 1.24 -14.52
N LYS A 326 -4.74 0.01 -14.74
CA LYS A 326 -5.30 -1.18 -14.10
C LYS A 326 -4.27 -1.78 -13.15
N ILE A 327 -4.67 -2.04 -11.91
CA ILE A 327 -3.82 -2.57 -10.85
C ILE A 327 -4.45 -3.87 -10.35
N TRP A 328 -3.73 -4.99 -10.48
CA TRP A 328 -4.24 -6.31 -10.12
C TRP A 328 -3.53 -6.90 -8.89
N ASN A 329 -4.21 -7.86 -8.26
CA ASN A 329 -3.72 -8.63 -7.11
C ASN A 329 -4.45 -9.99 -6.98
N MET A 330 -3.97 -10.84 -6.08
CA MET A 330 -4.48 -12.20 -5.83
C MET A 330 -5.06 -12.36 -4.43
N ASN A 331 -6.10 -13.18 -4.31
CA ASN A 331 -6.64 -13.74 -3.08
C ASN A 331 -6.40 -15.26 -3.05
N GLU A 332 -7.02 -15.98 -2.10
CA GLU A 332 -6.94 -17.44 -2.03
C GLU A 332 -7.57 -18.14 -3.24
N TYR A 333 -8.73 -17.65 -3.70
CA TYR A 333 -9.54 -18.32 -4.74
C TYR A 333 -10.03 -17.36 -5.85
N SER A 334 -9.50 -16.16 -5.90
CA SER A 334 -9.91 -15.09 -6.82
C SER A 334 -8.77 -14.11 -7.01
N GLY A 335 -8.94 -13.16 -7.92
CA GLY A 335 -8.16 -11.95 -7.93
C GLY A 335 -9.04 -10.70 -7.85
N VAL A 336 -8.39 -9.57 -7.67
CA VAL A 336 -9.01 -8.24 -7.66
C VAL A 336 -8.26 -7.34 -8.62
N VAL A 337 -8.98 -6.49 -9.36
CA VAL A 337 -8.39 -5.47 -10.23
C VAL A 337 -9.09 -4.13 -10.01
N GLY A 338 -8.32 -3.10 -9.67
CA GLY A 338 -8.78 -1.72 -9.66
C GLY A 338 -8.45 -1.05 -10.98
N VAL A 339 -9.38 -0.26 -11.51
CA VAL A 339 -9.28 0.46 -12.78
C VAL A 339 -9.46 1.93 -12.49
N PHE A 340 -8.55 2.76 -12.96
CA PHE A 340 -8.49 4.18 -12.63
C PHE A 340 -8.24 4.98 -13.90
N ASN A 341 -9.00 6.05 -14.10
CA ASN A 341 -8.63 7.07 -15.07
C ASN A 341 -7.72 8.11 -14.39
N CYS A 342 -6.43 8.04 -14.67
CA CYS A 342 -5.41 8.91 -14.05
C CYS A 342 -4.99 10.11 -14.92
N GLN A 343 -5.66 10.35 -16.04
CA GLN A 343 -5.37 11.48 -16.94
C GLN A 343 -5.67 12.80 -16.23
N GLU A 344 -4.74 13.77 -16.17
CA GLU A 344 -4.95 15.17 -15.70
C GLU A 344 -3.62 15.81 -15.29
N ALA A 345 -2.87 15.11 -14.45
CA ALA A 345 -1.72 15.64 -13.74
C ALA A 345 -0.48 14.76 -13.89
N GLY A 346 0.70 15.34 -13.68
CA GLY A 346 1.96 14.61 -13.76
C GLY A 346 3.11 15.33 -13.08
N TRP A 347 4.21 14.61 -12.89
CA TRP A 347 5.42 15.17 -12.29
C TRP A 347 6.18 16.07 -13.27
N CYS A 348 6.39 17.33 -12.89
CA CYS A 348 7.23 18.27 -13.62
C CYS A 348 8.67 18.20 -13.10
N LYS A 349 9.58 17.67 -13.92
CA LYS A 349 11.02 17.56 -13.57
C LYS A 349 11.70 18.91 -13.36
N VAL A 350 11.31 19.94 -14.12
CA VAL A 350 11.91 21.28 -14.04
C VAL A 350 11.46 21.99 -12.76
N GLY A 351 10.15 22.06 -12.53
CA GLY A 351 9.57 22.69 -11.35
C GLY A 351 9.67 21.86 -10.07
N LYS A 352 10.05 20.58 -10.18
CA LYS A 352 10.09 19.58 -9.09
C LYS A 352 8.79 19.55 -8.28
N LYS A 353 7.66 19.54 -8.98
CA LYS A 353 6.33 19.48 -8.38
C LYS A 353 5.35 18.76 -9.31
N ASN A 354 4.26 18.28 -8.72
CA ASN A 354 3.11 17.84 -9.51
C ASN A 354 2.44 19.05 -10.15
N LEU A 355 1.98 18.89 -11.39
CA LEU A 355 1.24 19.90 -12.14
C LEU A 355 0.06 19.26 -12.85
N ILE A 356 -1.08 19.94 -12.80
CA ILE A 356 -2.18 19.71 -13.74
C ILE A 356 -1.69 20.22 -15.09
N HIS A 357 -1.68 19.34 -16.09
CA HIS A 357 -1.29 19.67 -17.47
C HIS A 357 -2.50 19.70 -18.41
N ASP A 358 -3.60 19.06 -18.00
CA ASP A 358 -4.90 19.08 -18.67
C ASP A 358 -6.00 19.33 -17.62
N GLU A 359 -6.66 20.49 -17.71
CA GLU A 359 -7.73 20.92 -16.79
C GLU A 359 -9.07 20.23 -17.09
N ASN A 360 -9.23 19.64 -18.28
CA ASN A 360 -10.47 18.96 -18.67
C ASN A 360 -10.16 17.70 -19.50
N PRO A 361 -9.51 16.71 -18.87
CA PRO A 361 -9.18 15.45 -19.53
C PRO A 361 -10.42 14.75 -20.05
N GLY A 362 -10.28 14.20 -21.26
CA GLY A 362 -11.34 13.44 -21.91
C GLY A 362 -11.71 12.15 -21.18
N THR A 363 -12.87 11.60 -21.54
CA THR A 363 -13.25 10.25 -21.13
C THR A 363 -12.37 9.22 -21.84
N VAL A 364 -11.91 8.21 -21.10
CA VAL A 364 -11.10 7.12 -21.65
C VAL A 364 -11.91 5.84 -21.62
N THR A 365 -11.87 5.08 -22.72
CA THR A 365 -12.45 3.74 -22.81
C THR A 365 -11.34 2.70 -22.84
N GLY A 366 -11.39 1.77 -21.89
CA GLY A 366 -10.53 0.59 -21.84
C GLY A 366 -11.34 -0.70 -21.86
N ILE A 367 -10.66 -1.81 -21.57
CA ILE A 367 -11.27 -3.14 -21.48
C ILE A 367 -10.79 -3.89 -20.24
N ILE A 368 -11.67 -4.74 -19.71
CA ILE A 368 -11.41 -5.66 -18.61
C ILE A 368 -11.56 -7.09 -19.06
N ARG A 369 -10.59 -7.93 -18.69
CA ARG A 369 -10.53 -9.35 -19.05
C ARG A 369 -10.13 -10.18 -17.84
N ALA A 370 -10.52 -11.45 -17.81
CA ALA A 370 -10.05 -12.38 -16.76
C ALA A 370 -8.50 -12.45 -16.70
N LYS A 371 -7.85 -12.40 -17.88
CA LYS A 371 -6.37 -12.41 -18.00
C LYS A 371 -5.67 -11.14 -17.54
N ASP A 372 -6.39 -10.08 -17.18
CA ASP A 372 -5.77 -8.90 -16.56
C ASP A 372 -5.25 -9.25 -15.14
N ILE A 373 -5.71 -10.37 -14.57
CA ILE A 373 -5.14 -10.96 -13.35
C ILE A 373 -4.18 -12.08 -13.74
N ASP A 374 -2.88 -11.77 -13.69
CA ASP A 374 -1.86 -12.59 -14.33
C ASP A 374 -1.76 -14.01 -13.77
N TYR A 375 -1.94 -14.16 -12.46
CA TYR A 375 -1.83 -15.43 -11.75
C TYR A 375 -3.19 -16.08 -11.46
N LEU A 376 -4.25 -15.69 -12.18
CA LEU A 376 -5.59 -16.25 -11.93
C LEU A 376 -5.64 -17.77 -12.11
N SER A 377 -4.86 -18.30 -13.05
CA SER A 377 -4.74 -19.75 -13.28
C SER A 377 -4.19 -20.51 -12.09
N THR A 378 -3.39 -19.89 -11.21
CA THR A 378 -2.77 -20.59 -10.07
C THR A 378 -3.75 -20.88 -8.95
N VAL A 379 -4.94 -20.27 -8.98
CA VAL A 379 -6.02 -20.50 -7.99
C VAL A 379 -7.25 -21.17 -8.63
N ALA A 380 -7.15 -21.50 -9.92
CA ALA A 380 -8.17 -22.22 -10.66
C ALA A 380 -7.97 -23.74 -10.56
N ASP A 381 -8.99 -24.50 -10.96
CA ASP A 381 -8.88 -25.95 -11.06
C ASP A 381 -8.04 -26.40 -12.26
N ASP A 382 -7.46 -27.60 -12.17
CA ASP A 382 -6.69 -28.22 -13.28
C ASP A 382 -7.47 -28.33 -14.60
N LYS A 383 -8.81 -28.37 -14.53
CA LYS A 383 -9.70 -28.44 -15.70
C LYS A 383 -10.23 -27.08 -16.15
N TRP A 384 -9.74 -25.99 -15.58
CA TRP A 384 -10.24 -24.65 -15.86
C TRP A 384 -10.02 -24.26 -17.32
N THR A 385 -11.10 -23.84 -17.97
CA THR A 385 -11.11 -23.47 -19.40
C THR A 385 -10.74 -22.01 -19.66
N GLY A 386 -10.55 -21.20 -18.61
CA GLY A 386 -10.29 -19.75 -18.71
C GLY A 386 -11.54 -18.88 -18.48
N ASP A 387 -12.70 -19.48 -18.28
CA ASP A 387 -13.95 -18.78 -17.97
C ASP A 387 -13.92 -18.17 -16.57
N ALA A 388 -14.45 -16.97 -16.38
CA ALA A 388 -14.52 -16.33 -15.08
C ALA A 388 -15.89 -15.74 -14.80
N VAL A 389 -16.16 -15.48 -13.52
CA VAL A 389 -17.20 -14.52 -13.11
C VAL A 389 -16.50 -13.24 -12.68
N ILE A 390 -16.99 -12.11 -13.18
CA ILE A 390 -16.54 -10.77 -12.80
C ILE A 390 -17.67 -10.10 -12.03
N PHE A 391 -17.33 -9.51 -10.88
CA PHE A 391 -18.24 -8.69 -10.09
C PHE A 391 -17.72 -7.26 -10.00
N SER A 392 -18.54 -6.31 -10.41
CA SER A 392 -18.28 -4.87 -10.37
C SER A 392 -18.75 -4.28 -9.04
N HIS A 393 -17.87 -3.60 -8.30
CA HIS A 393 -18.18 -3.16 -6.93
C HIS A 393 -18.91 -1.83 -6.84
N LEU A 394 -18.84 -0.96 -7.86
CA LEU A 394 -19.67 0.25 -7.89
C LEU A 394 -21.00 0.00 -8.61
N SER A 395 -21.02 -0.72 -9.74
CA SER A 395 -22.28 -1.03 -10.43
C SER A 395 -23.09 -2.14 -9.76
N GLY A 396 -22.45 -3.03 -9.00
CA GLY A 396 -23.09 -4.21 -8.39
C GLY A 396 -23.43 -5.30 -9.39
N GLU A 397 -22.93 -5.20 -10.62
CA GLU A 397 -23.22 -6.15 -11.70
C GLU A 397 -22.31 -7.37 -11.64
N LEU A 398 -22.90 -8.52 -11.94
CA LEU A 398 -22.24 -9.81 -12.03
C LEU A 398 -22.31 -10.30 -13.47
N VAL A 399 -21.15 -10.59 -14.06
CA VAL A 399 -21.03 -11.03 -15.46
C VAL A 399 -20.26 -12.34 -15.50
N TYR A 400 -20.84 -13.35 -16.15
CA TYR A 400 -20.10 -14.52 -16.58
C TYR A 400 -19.33 -14.16 -17.86
N LEU A 401 -18.01 -14.32 -17.80
CA LEU A 401 -17.07 -13.94 -18.85
C LEU A 401 -16.40 -15.20 -19.41
N PRO A 402 -16.78 -15.66 -20.62
CA PRO A 402 -16.08 -16.74 -21.28
C PRO A 402 -14.60 -16.40 -21.52
N LYS A 403 -13.78 -17.43 -21.70
CA LYS A 403 -12.36 -17.26 -22.05
C LYS A 403 -12.16 -16.22 -23.17
N ASP A 404 -11.16 -15.35 -22.99
CA ASP A 404 -10.72 -14.33 -23.94
C ASP A 404 -11.73 -13.23 -24.29
N VAL A 405 -12.92 -13.24 -23.69
CA VAL A 405 -13.91 -12.16 -23.81
C VAL A 405 -13.50 -10.97 -22.93
N SER A 406 -13.90 -9.77 -23.34
CA SER A 406 -13.63 -8.52 -22.61
C SER A 406 -14.88 -7.69 -22.40
N ILE A 407 -14.91 -6.95 -21.29
CA ILE A 407 -15.96 -5.97 -20.96
C ILE A 407 -15.40 -4.57 -21.22
N PRO A 408 -16.04 -3.71 -22.04
CA PRO A 408 -15.64 -2.32 -22.19
C PRO A 408 -15.96 -1.53 -20.93
N ILE A 409 -15.06 -0.62 -20.56
CA ILE A 409 -15.27 0.32 -19.45
C ILE A 409 -14.88 1.72 -19.90
N THR A 410 -15.75 2.69 -19.62
CA THR A 410 -15.61 4.08 -20.06
C THR A 410 -15.70 4.97 -18.84
N MET A 411 -14.70 5.81 -18.63
CA MET A 411 -14.52 6.53 -17.36
C MET A 411 -14.06 7.95 -17.60
N LYS A 412 -14.65 8.91 -16.89
CA LYS A 412 -14.12 10.28 -16.79
C LYS A 412 -12.85 10.28 -15.95
N SER A 413 -12.07 11.35 -16.01
CA SER A 413 -10.92 11.50 -15.13
C SER A 413 -11.32 11.44 -13.66
N GLN A 414 -10.43 10.89 -12.83
CA GLN A 414 -10.60 10.62 -11.41
C GLN A 414 -11.68 9.59 -11.05
N GLU A 415 -12.42 9.06 -12.02
CA GLU A 415 -13.29 7.92 -11.79
C GLU A 415 -12.46 6.64 -11.63
N TYR A 416 -13.00 5.70 -10.87
CA TYR A 416 -12.44 4.39 -10.65
C TYR A 416 -13.53 3.32 -10.61
N GLU A 417 -13.14 2.05 -10.80
CA GLU A 417 -13.98 0.88 -10.56
C GLU A 417 -13.10 -0.25 -10.00
N VAL A 418 -13.68 -1.14 -9.20
CA VAL A 418 -12.98 -2.30 -8.66
C VAL A 418 -13.75 -3.54 -9.06
N PHE A 419 -13.03 -4.54 -9.55
CA PHE A 419 -13.59 -5.81 -9.96
C PHE A 419 -13.01 -6.96 -9.14
N THR A 420 -13.90 -7.83 -8.64
CA THR A 420 -13.50 -9.17 -8.20
C THR A 420 -13.65 -10.14 -9.36
N VAL A 421 -12.59 -10.88 -9.67
CA VAL A 421 -12.54 -11.83 -10.79
C VAL A 421 -12.30 -13.22 -10.22
N VAL A 422 -13.21 -14.15 -10.49
CA VAL A 422 -13.21 -15.49 -9.92
C VAL A 422 -13.18 -16.52 -11.04
N PRO A 423 -12.20 -17.44 -11.11
CA PRO A 423 -12.22 -18.49 -12.13
C PRO A 423 -13.44 -19.39 -11.90
N THR A 424 -14.19 -19.69 -12.95
CA THR A 424 -15.36 -20.56 -12.79
C THR A 424 -14.93 -22.00 -12.60
N LYS A 425 -15.60 -22.68 -11.67
CA LYS A 425 -15.37 -24.07 -11.36
C LYS A 425 -16.57 -24.92 -11.77
N GLU A 426 -16.35 -26.00 -12.49
CA GLU A 426 -17.41 -26.94 -12.88
C GLU A 426 -17.51 -28.08 -11.86
N LEU A 427 -18.69 -28.22 -11.26
CA LEU A 427 -19.00 -29.28 -10.31
C LEU A 427 -19.30 -30.61 -11.04
N PRO A 428 -19.20 -31.77 -10.39
CA PRO A 428 -19.44 -33.08 -11.04
C PRO A 428 -20.81 -33.24 -11.72
N ASN A 429 -21.81 -32.44 -11.34
CA ASN A 429 -23.13 -32.41 -11.95
C ASN A 429 -23.24 -31.43 -13.14
N GLY A 430 -22.15 -30.79 -13.56
CA GLY A 430 -22.08 -29.82 -14.67
C GLY A 430 -22.58 -28.42 -14.32
N VAL A 431 -22.75 -28.10 -13.03
CA VAL A 431 -23.03 -26.74 -12.57
C VAL A 431 -21.73 -25.94 -12.49
N LYS A 432 -21.71 -24.71 -13.01
CA LYS A 432 -20.57 -23.79 -12.80
C LYS A 432 -20.79 -22.94 -11.54
N PHE A 433 -19.71 -22.76 -10.78
CA PHE A 433 -19.70 -22.13 -9.47
C PHE A 433 -18.55 -21.11 -9.37
N ALA A 434 -18.80 -19.99 -8.68
CA ALA A 434 -17.79 -18.98 -8.38
C ALA A 434 -18.05 -18.30 -7.01
N PRO A 435 -17.14 -18.42 -6.01
CA PRO A 435 -17.31 -17.76 -4.72
C PRO A 435 -16.77 -16.32 -4.76
N ILE A 436 -17.67 -15.32 -4.80
CA ILE A 436 -17.28 -13.89 -4.89
C ILE A 436 -16.93 -13.31 -3.52
N GLY A 437 -17.47 -13.86 -2.43
CA GLY A 437 -17.20 -13.41 -1.07
C GLY A 437 -18.12 -12.26 -0.62
N LEU A 438 -17.57 -11.32 0.15
CA LEU A 438 -18.33 -10.20 0.76
C LEU A 438 -18.50 -9.03 -0.22
N ILE A 439 -19.54 -9.08 -1.07
CA ILE A 439 -19.75 -8.13 -2.17
C ILE A 439 -19.84 -6.64 -1.78
N LYS A 440 -20.13 -6.34 -0.50
CA LYS A 440 -20.13 -4.97 0.04
C LYS A 440 -18.72 -4.40 0.25
N MET A 441 -17.67 -5.20 0.06
CA MET A 441 -16.27 -4.80 0.21
C MET A 441 -15.53 -4.85 -1.12
N PHE A 442 -14.58 -3.95 -1.34
CA PHE A 442 -13.84 -3.86 -2.60
C PHE A 442 -12.94 -5.06 -2.89
N ASN A 443 -12.38 -5.71 -1.86
CA ASN A 443 -11.66 -6.98 -2.03
C ASN A 443 -12.50 -8.16 -1.52
N SER A 444 -13.72 -8.33 -2.05
CA SER A 444 -14.69 -9.30 -1.54
C SER A 444 -14.15 -10.73 -1.50
N GLY A 445 -13.38 -11.10 -2.54
CA GLY A 445 -12.79 -12.42 -2.67
C GLY A 445 -11.75 -12.74 -1.59
N GLY A 446 -11.17 -11.74 -0.93
CA GLY A 446 -10.23 -11.90 0.19
C GLY A 446 -10.88 -12.50 1.45
N ALA A 447 -12.21 -12.46 1.54
CA ALA A 447 -12.96 -13.06 2.65
C ALA A 447 -13.08 -14.59 2.53
N VAL A 448 -12.93 -15.16 1.34
CA VAL A 448 -13.04 -16.60 1.10
C VAL A 448 -11.77 -17.29 1.57
N LYS A 449 -11.86 -18.16 2.58
CA LYS A 449 -10.71 -18.84 3.22
C LYS A 449 -10.60 -20.30 2.88
N GLU A 450 -11.73 -20.99 2.79
CA GLU A 450 -11.77 -22.39 2.37
C GLU A 450 -13.03 -22.62 1.51
N PHE A 451 -12.93 -23.57 0.60
CA PHE A 451 -14.05 -24.03 -0.22
C PHE A 451 -13.94 -25.54 -0.43
N SER A 452 -15.03 -26.27 -0.22
CA SER A 452 -15.10 -27.72 -0.42
C SER A 452 -16.44 -28.15 -1.01
N TYR A 453 -16.48 -29.31 -1.67
CA TYR A 453 -17.70 -29.86 -2.26
C TYR A 453 -17.75 -31.38 -2.14
N GLY A 454 -18.99 -31.91 -2.04
CA GLY A 454 -19.24 -33.35 -1.98
C GLY A 454 -19.04 -34.04 -3.33
N SER A 455 -18.41 -35.20 -3.33
CA SER A 455 -18.21 -36.06 -4.50
C SER A 455 -19.44 -36.92 -4.86
N ASN A 456 -20.44 -37.00 -3.98
CA ASN A 456 -21.47 -38.05 -4.01
C ASN A 456 -22.83 -37.60 -4.57
N GLY A 457 -22.86 -37.04 -5.78
CA GLY A 457 -24.09 -36.80 -6.55
C GLY A 457 -25.00 -35.67 -6.05
N SER A 458 -24.90 -35.25 -4.78
CA SER A 458 -25.42 -33.97 -4.29
C SER A 458 -24.31 -32.91 -4.35
N ALA A 459 -24.54 -31.85 -5.11
CA ALA A 459 -23.62 -30.71 -5.19
C ALA A 459 -23.73 -29.84 -3.94
N ASN A 460 -23.35 -30.39 -2.79
CA ASN A 460 -23.21 -29.62 -1.57
C ASN A 460 -21.90 -28.85 -1.66
N VAL A 461 -21.99 -27.52 -1.64
CA VAL A 461 -20.85 -26.60 -1.57
C VAL A 461 -20.78 -26.03 -0.16
N SER A 462 -19.59 -26.08 0.43
CA SER A 462 -19.25 -25.37 1.66
C SER A 462 -18.21 -24.29 1.35
N VAL A 463 -18.50 -23.06 1.76
CA VAL A 463 -17.57 -21.93 1.71
C VAL A 463 -17.34 -21.44 3.13
N LYS A 464 -16.09 -21.45 3.58
CA LYS A 464 -15.69 -20.80 4.83
C LYS A 464 -15.20 -19.40 4.50
N CYS A 465 -15.92 -18.41 5.00
CA CYS A 465 -15.46 -17.03 4.99
C CYS A 465 -14.88 -16.66 6.35
N MET A 466 -14.16 -15.53 6.42
CA MET A 466 -13.89 -14.90 7.71
C MET A 466 -15.22 -14.69 8.46
N ASP A 467 -15.23 -14.96 9.77
CA ASP A 467 -16.41 -14.84 10.63
C ASP A 467 -16.81 -13.37 10.73
N VAL A 468 -17.73 -12.93 9.85
CA VAL A 468 -18.23 -11.56 9.84
C VAL A 468 -19.69 -11.54 9.40
N ALA A 469 -20.48 -10.66 10.00
CA ALA A 469 -21.93 -10.52 9.80
C ALA A 469 -22.31 -9.91 8.43
N TYR A 470 -21.79 -10.46 7.33
CA TYR A 470 -22.05 -10.02 5.97
C TYR A 470 -22.57 -11.18 5.13
N SER A 471 -23.47 -10.85 4.19
CA SER A 471 -23.97 -11.81 3.21
C SER A 471 -22.87 -12.16 2.20
N VAL A 472 -22.60 -13.45 2.03
CA VAL A 472 -21.71 -13.99 1.01
C VAL A 472 -22.53 -14.27 -0.24
N LEU A 473 -22.10 -13.76 -1.41
CA LEU A 473 -22.75 -14.11 -2.67
C LEU A 473 -22.13 -15.39 -3.24
N ILE A 474 -22.99 -16.37 -3.46
CA ILE A 474 -22.68 -17.65 -4.09
C ILE A 474 -23.51 -17.74 -5.38
N HIS A 475 -22.85 -17.90 -6.53
CA HIS A 475 -23.55 -18.00 -7.81
C HIS A 475 -23.42 -19.39 -8.43
N GLN A 476 -24.57 -19.96 -8.76
CA GLN A 476 -24.74 -21.22 -9.49
C GLN A 476 -25.23 -20.87 -10.91
N LEU A 477 -24.34 -21.07 -11.89
CA LEU A 477 -24.66 -20.87 -13.30
C LEU A 477 -25.32 -22.16 -13.82
N GLY A 478 -26.56 -22.05 -14.28
CA GLY A 478 -27.31 -23.16 -14.89
C GLY A 478 -26.74 -23.57 -16.25
N ARG A 479 -27.06 -24.79 -16.70
CA ARG A 479 -26.74 -25.24 -18.06
C ARG A 479 -27.53 -24.40 -19.06
N SER A 480 -26.84 -23.79 -20.01
CA SER A 480 -27.41 -23.14 -21.21
C SER A 480 -28.05 -24.17 -22.13
#